data_AF-A0A7Y4U8F1-F1
#
_entry.id   AF-A0A7Y4U8F1-F1
#
_cell.length_a   1.000
_cell.length_b   1.000
_cell.length_c   1.000
_cell.angle_alpha   90.00
_cell.angle_beta   90.00
_cell.angle_gamma   90.00
#
_symmetry.space_group_name_H-M   'P 1'
#
loop_
_entity.id
_entity.type
_entity.pdbx_description
1 polymer ?
#
loop_
_entity_poly.entity_id
_entity_poly.type
_entity_poly.pdbx_seq_one_letter_code
_entity_poly.pdbx_strand_id
1 'polypeptide(L)'
;MAKKKTKATPATTALTAGSSFGAKQALALGAIVLMLSAAATIFFRSKAGTTTSVNQPVATPAATAAAAPTEAPPAPNVGATPYQMTVAQAVMVTEEIDFGQPVPSIAAALQQIERGYAPDDGQGRTFAILDAYGEPTTDGKKLHISMHVSSEKTGMAFLRNKRNGQLIWQARVGKPGDPPAGAKNLMIYMANEQGGNHVLDGARGGASVLDTYLQNSQQKLREVWPDRTERE
;
A
#
# COMPACT_ATOMS: atom_id res chain seq x y z
N MET A 1 40.62 92.54 8.00
CA MET A 1 41.89 92.24 8.67
C MET A 1 41.65 91.13 9.70
N ALA A 2 41.77 89.86 9.29
CA ALA A 2 42.91 88.97 9.55
C ALA A 2 43.06 88.52 11.03
N LYS A 3 42.53 87.34 11.36
CA LYS A 3 42.97 86.48 12.48
C LYS A 3 42.97 85.02 11.98
N LYS A 4 44.12 84.52 11.53
CA LYS A 4 45.21 83.80 12.24
C LYS A 4 44.92 82.29 12.38
N LYS A 5 45.72 81.51 11.64
CA LYS A 5 45.89 80.06 11.62
C LYS A 5 46.19 79.49 13.01
N THR A 6 45.72 78.27 13.27
CA THR A 6 46.51 77.27 14.01
C THR A 6 46.41 75.92 13.33
N LYS A 7 47.59 75.45 12.90
CA LYS A 7 47.89 74.19 12.21
C LYS A 7 48.29 73.19 13.30
N ALA A 8 47.66 72.02 13.33
CA ALA A 8 48.06 70.94 14.24
C ALA A 8 49.27 70.18 13.67
N THR A 9 50.28 69.97 14.51
CA THR A 9 51.48 69.17 14.26
C THR A 9 51.21 67.71 14.67
N PRO A 10 51.74 66.70 13.95
CA PRO A 10 51.50 65.29 14.25
C PRO A 10 52.39 64.80 15.40
N ALA A 11 51.84 63.93 16.24
CA ALA A 11 52.62 63.12 17.18
C ALA A 11 52.74 61.69 16.63
N THR A 12 53.96 61.33 16.27
CA THR A 12 54.45 59.94 16.18
C THR A 12 54.40 59.33 17.58
N THR A 13 53.91 58.09 17.74
CA THR A 13 54.56 56.98 18.49
C THR A 13 53.70 55.70 18.48
N ALA A 14 54.38 54.60 18.17
CA ALA A 14 54.15 53.18 18.51
C ALA A 14 53.01 52.38 17.86
N LEU A 15 53.42 51.38 17.07
CA LEU A 15 52.73 50.09 16.98
C LEU A 15 52.63 49.48 18.39
N THR A 16 51.45 49.02 18.76
CA THR A 16 51.30 48.00 19.80
C THR A 16 50.29 46.98 19.29
N ALA A 17 50.79 45.78 19.04
CA ALA A 17 49.97 44.61 18.80
C ALA A 17 49.16 44.30 20.06
N GLY A 18 47.84 44.29 19.94
CA GLY A 18 46.91 43.95 21.02
C GLY A 18 45.79 43.09 20.46
N SER A 19 46.06 41.80 20.32
CA SER A 19 45.06 40.78 19.99
C SER A 19 44.12 40.59 21.18
N SER A 20 43.02 41.36 21.23
CA SER A 20 41.93 41.11 22.17
C SER A 20 41.00 40.04 21.59
N PHE A 21 41.30 38.77 21.86
CA PHE A 21 40.34 37.67 21.70
C PHE A 21 39.22 37.86 22.73
N GLY A 22 38.04 38.25 22.26
CA GLY A 22 36.87 38.42 23.13
C GLY A 22 36.35 37.07 23.65
N ALA A 23 35.93 37.03 24.90
CA ALA A 23 35.36 35.85 25.56
C ALA A 23 34.18 35.18 24.79
N LYS A 24 33.57 35.90 23.84
CA LYS A 24 32.52 35.37 22.96
C LYS A 24 33.04 34.44 21.85
N GLN A 25 34.30 34.59 21.40
CA GLN A 25 34.94 33.69 20.43
C GLN A 25 35.42 32.38 21.07
N ALA A 26 35.78 32.41 22.36
CA ALA A 26 36.14 31.20 23.12
C ALA A 26 34.95 30.25 23.32
N LEU A 27 33.75 30.80 23.52
CA LEU A 27 32.50 30.03 23.64
C LEU A 27 32.07 29.36 22.33
N ALA A 28 32.30 30.02 21.18
CA ALA A 28 31.96 29.46 19.86
C ALA A 28 32.87 28.29 19.47
N LEU A 29 34.16 28.35 19.79
CA LEU A 29 35.10 27.24 19.55
C LEU A 29 34.85 26.05 20.50
N GLY A 30 34.45 26.31 21.76
CA GLY A 30 34.08 25.26 22.70
C GLY A 30 32.89 24.40 22.23
N ALA A 31 31.86 25.03 21.65
CA ALA A 31 30.69 24.32 21.14
C ALA A 31 30.99 23.44 19.91
N ILE A 32 31.90 23.87 19.03
CA ILE A 32 32.30 23.11 17.85
C ILE A 32 33.12 21.88 18.24
N VAL A 33 34.03 21.99 19.21
CA VAL A 33 34.79 20.84 19.73
C VAL A 33 33.88 19.82 20.44
N LEU A 34 32.86 20.28 21.17
CA LEU A 34 31.89 19.41 21.82
C LEU A 34 31.00 18.65 20.80
N MET A 35 30.54 19.31 19.74
CA MET A 35 29.79 18.67 18.64
C MET A 35 30.62 17.64 17.86
N LEU A 36 31.91 17.91 17.59
CA LEU A 36 32.81 16.96 16.94
C LEU A 36 33.12 15.73 17.82
N SER A 37 33.16 15.90 19.15
CA SER A 37 33.38 14.80 20.09
C SER A 37 32.19 13.82 20.20
N ALA A 38 30.96 14.32 20.01
CA ALA A 38 29.76 13.48 19.99
C ALA A 38 29.63 12.65 18.69
N ALA A 39 30.12 13.17 17.55
CA ALA A 39 30.13 12.42 16.29
C ALA A 39 31.18 11.28 16.27
N ALA A 40 32.32 11.46 16.95
CA ALA A 40 33.37 10.44 17.00
C ALA A 40 32.98 9.20 17.84
N THR A 41 32.14 9.37 18.87
CA THR A 41 31.69 8.25 19.73
C THR A 41 30.67 7.33 19.05
N ILE A 42 29.94 7.82 18.03
CA ILE A 42 29.04 7.00 17.22
C ILE A 42 29.82 6.15 16.21
N PHE A 43 30.91 6.69 15.64
CA PHE A 43 31.74 5.97 14.67
C PHE A 43 32.69 4.93 15.30
N PHE A 44 33.09 5.10 16.56
CA PHE A 44 33.97 4.15 17.25
C PHE A 44 33.21 3.04 18.01
N ARG A 45 31.90 3.17 18.24
CA ARG A 45 31.06 2.08 18.81
C ARG A 45 30.54 1.08 17.77
N SER A 46 30.73 1.33 16.47
CA SER A 46 30.27 0.43 15.39
C SER A 46 31.35 -0.54 14.89
N LYS A 47 32.54 -0.58 15.49
CA LYS A 47 33.65 -1.49 15.13
C LYS A 47 33.97 -2.53 16.22
N ALA A 48 32.95 -3.13 16.81
CA ALA A 48 33.09 -4.33 17.63
C ALA A 48 31.99 -5.34 17.26
N GLY A 49 32.02 -5.80 16.00
CA GLY A 49 31.30 -6.98 15.54
C GLY A 49 32.30 -8.08 15.31
N THR A 50 32.51 -8.89 16.35
CA THR A 50 33.36 -10.09 16.35
C THR A 50 32.97 -11.02 15.20
N THR A 51 33.97 -11.39 14.41
CA THR A 51 33.93 -12.48 13.43
C THR A 51 33.69 -13.81 14.15
N THR A 52 32.46 -14.29 14.10
CA THR A 52 32.16 -15.71 14.36
C THR A 52 31.82 -16.34 13.02
N SER A 53 32.80 -17.01 12.43
CA SER A 53 32.62 -17.89 11.28
C SER A 53 31.72 -19.04 11.70
N VAL A 54 30.44 -18.97 11.34
CA VAL A 54 29.55 -20.13 11.33
C VAL A 54 29.50 -20.61 9.89
N ASN A 55 30.18 -21.73 9.65
CA ASN A 55 30.13 -22.50 8.43
C ASN A 55 28.68 -23.01 8.24
N GLN A 56 27.83 -22.22 7.58
CA GLN A 56 26.46 -22.62 7.26
C GLN A 56 26.47 -23.28 5.87
N PRO A 57 26.04 -24.55 5.74
CA PRO A 57 26.01 -25.21 4.44
C PRO A 57 25.05 -24.46 3.50
N VAL A 58 25.53 -24.23 2.28
CA VAL A 58 24.75 -23.68 1.17
C VAL A 58 23.56 -24.59 0.91
N ALA A 59 22.38 -24.18 1.40
CA ALA A 59 21.14 -24.78 0.99
C ALA A 59 20.86 -24.35 -0.46
N THR A 60 20.78 -25.34 -1.34
CA THR A 60 20.25 -25.25 -2.70
C THR A 60 18.96 -24.40 -2.71
N PRO A 61 18.72 -23.55 -3.73
CA PRO A 61 17.48 -22.80 -3.81
C PRO A 61 16.31 -23.80 -3.78
N ALA A 62 15.57 -23.83 -2.69
CA ALA A 62 14.31 -24.54 -2.64
C ALA A 62 13.42 -23.87 -3.68
N ALA A 63 13.05 -24.62 -4.72
CA ALA A 63 12.03 -24.22 -5.67
C ALA A 63 10.86 -23.65 -4.88
N THR A 64 10.51 -22.39 -5.14
CA THR A 64 9.27 -21.78 -4.68
C THR A 64 8.17 -22.77 -5.07
N ALA A 65 7.65 -23.48 -4.07
CA ALA A 65 6.51 -24.34 -4.25
C ALA A 65 5.41 -23.45 -4.84
N ALA A 66 4.99 -23.76 -6.07
CA ALA A 66 3.81 -23.18 -6.65
C ALA A 66 2.73 -23.18 -5.58
N ALA A 67 2.11 -22.01 -5.35
CA ALA A 67 1.00 -21.88 -4.43
C ALA A 67 0.04 -23.04 -4.70
N ALA A 68 -0.10 -23.93 -3.72
CA ALA A 68 -1.03 -25.03 -3.83
C ALA A 68 -2.39 -24.41 -4.20
N PRO A 69 -3.12 -24.98 -5.16
CA PRO A 69 -4.46 -24.49 -5.47
C PRO A 69 -5.23 -24.47 -4.16
N THR A 70 -5.65 -23.27 -3.77
CA THR A 70 -6.59 -23.12 -2.66
C THR A 70 -7.77 -24.01 -3.02
N GLU A 71 -8.01 -25.05 -2.21
CA GLU A 71 -9.14 -25.95 -2.42
C GLU A 71 -10.37 -25.09 -2.69
N ALA A 72 -11.04 -25.36 -3.80
CA ALA A 72 -12.31 -24.72 -4.11
C ALA A 72 -13.19 -24.85 -2.86
N PRO A 73 -13.74 -23.74 -2.35
CA PRO A 73 -14.66 -23.81 -1.22
C PRO A 73 -15.73 -24.86 -1.50
N PRO A 74 -16.15 -25.65 -0.49
CA PRO A 74 -17.28 -26.55 -0.67
C PRO A 74 -18.44 -25.76 -1.27
N ALA A 75 -19.10 -26.38 -2.26
CA ALA A 75 -20.24 -25.81 -2.98
C ALA A 75 -21.21 -25.13 -1.99
N PRO A 76 -21.81 -23.98 -2.35
CA PRO A 76 -22.63 -23.21 -1.42
C PRO A 76 -23.72 -24.10 -0.86
N ASN A 77 -23.62 -24.40 0.44
CA ASN A 77 -24.65 -25.17 1.12
C ASN A 77 -25.84 -24.23 1.28
N VAL A 78 -26.79 -24.31 0.36
CA VAL A 78 -28.04 -23.55 0.39
C VAL A 78 -28.90 -24.13 1.54
N GLY A 79 -28.58 -23.73 2.76
CA GLY A 79 -29.37 -24.11 3.94
C GLY A 79 -28.59 -24.16 5.25
N ALA A 80 -28.88 -23.19 6.11
CA ALA A 80 -28.70 -23.15 7.56
C ALA A 80 -27.46 -22.45 8.13
N THR A 81 -26.27 -22.56 7.54
CA THR A 81 -25.08 -21.88 8.10
C THR A 81 -24.42 -20.94 7.08
N PRO A 82 -24.30 -19.63 7.39
CA PRO A 82 -23.57 -18.69 6.55
C PRO A 82 -22.13 -19.13 6.34
N TYR A 83 -21.64 -19.02 5.11
CA TYR A 83 -20.24 -19.21 4.77
C TYR A 83 -19.36 -18.22 5.57
N GLN A 84 -18.24 -18.67 6.12
CA GLN A 84 -17.35 -17.80 6.90
C GLN A 84 -16.30 -17.19 5.97
N MET A 85 -16.22 -15.86 5.94
CA MET A 85 -15.19 -15.13 5.18
C MET A 85 -14.37 -14.25 6.12
N THR A 86 -13.09 -14.12 5.83
CA THR A 86 -12.28 -13.02 6.39
C THR A 86 -12.59 -11.73 5.63
N VAL A 87 -12.27 -10.58 6.21
CA VAL A 87 -12.37 -9.29 5.50
C VAL A 87 -11.28 -9.22 4.42
N ALA A 88 -11.59 -8.63 3.26
CA ALA A 88 -10.69 -8.55 2.10
C ALA A 88 -10.38 -9.90 1.43
N GLN A 89 -11.24 -10.89 1.61
CA GLN A 89 -11.21 -12.17 0.90
C GLN A 89 -12.09 -12.10 -0.36
N ALA A 90 -11.72 -12.80 -1.41
CA ALA A 90 -12.58 -13.03 -2.57
C ALA A 90 -12.88 -14.52 -2.72
N VAL A 91 -14.11 -14.85 -3.12
CA VAL A 91 -14.55 -16.21 -3.41
C VAL A 91 -15.36 -16.25 -4.70
N MET A 92 -15.35 -17.39 -5.37
CA MET A 92 -16.25 -17.65 -6.49
C MET A 92 -17.54 -18.28 -5.97
N VAL A 93 -18.66 -17.70 -6.38
CA VAL A 93 -20.00 -18.25 -6.16
C VAL A 93 -20.53 -18.75 -7.49
N THR A 94 -20.60 -20.07 -7.63
CA THR A 94 -21.06 -20.75 -8.85
C THR A 94 -22.36 -21.49 -8.57
N GLU A 95 -23.42 -21.13 -9.30
CA GLU A 95 -24.76 -21.66 -9.09
C GLU A 95 -25.53 -21.79 -10.42
N GLU A 96 -26.48 -22.72 -10.45
CA GLU A 96 -27.46 -22.83 -11.53
C GLU A 96 -28.80 -22.24 -11.10
N ILE A 97 -29.13 -21.06 -11.62
CA ILE A 97 -30.28 -20.28 -11.17
C ILE A 97 -31.40 -20.31 -12.21
N ASP A 98 -32.61 -20.63 -11.75
CA ASP A 98 -33.82 -20.50 -12.55
C ASP A 98 -34.35 -19.05 -12.48
N PHE A 99 -34.16 -18.31 -13.57
CA PHE A 99 -34.74 -16.97 -13.78
C PHE A 99 -36.05 -17.01 -14.57
N GLY A 100 -36.53 -18.21 -14.91
CA GLY A 100 -37.59 -18.53 -15.85
C GLY A 100 -37.24 -18.20 -17.31
N GLN A 101 -38.25 -18.33 -18.17
CA GLN A 101 -38.09 -18.22 -19.62
C GLN A 101 -38.52 -16.84 -20.15
N PRO A 102 -37.79 -16.26 -21.11
CA PRO A 102 -36.50 -16.73 -21.63
C PRO A 102 -35.36 -16.56 -20.62
N VAL A 103 -34.33 -17.42 -20.67
CA VAL A 103 -33.14 -17.29 -19.81
C VAL A 103 -32.46 -15.95 -20.08
N PRO A 104 -32.25 -15.10 -19.05
CA PRO A 104 -31.68 -13.77 -19.23
C PRO A 104 -30.19 -13.83 -19.54
N SER A 105 -29.67 -12.76 -20.16
CA SER A 105 -28.22 -12.51 -20.21
C SER A 105 -27.66 -12.25 -18.80
N ILE A 106 -26.35 -12.38 -18.61
CA ILE A 106 -25.70 -12.14 -17.31
C ILE A 106 -26.00 -10.74 -16.77
N ALA A 107 -25.96 -9.71 -17.61
CA ALA A 107 -26.28 -8.34 -17.19
C ALA A 107 -27.73 -8.22 -16.67
N ALA A 108 -28.69 -8.87 -17.33
CA ALA A 108 -30.09 -8.88 -16.90
C ALA A 108 -30.30 -9.77 -15.66
N ALA A 109 -29.59 -10.89 -15.56
CA ALA A 109 -29.62 -11.79 -14.41
C ALA A 109 -29.12 -11.08 -13.14
N LEU A 110 -28.02 -10.32 -13.22
CA LEU A 110 -27.48 -9.54 -12.10
C LEU A 110 -28.46 -8.50 -11.58
N GLN A 111 -29.38 -7.98 -12.40
CA GLN A 111 -30.44 -7.07 -11.96
C GLN A 111 -31.53 -7.80 -11.16
N GLN A 112 -31.72 -9.09 -11.42
CA GLN A 112 -32.65 -9.97 -10.71
C GLN A 112 -32.04 -10.60 -9.46
N ILE A 113 -30.74 -10.41 -9.20
CA ILE A 113 -30.10 -10.79 -7.95
C ILE A 113 -30.18 -9.61 -6.98
N GLU A 114 -30.81 -9.84 -5.84
CA GLU A 114 -30.76 -8.98 -4.68
C GLU A 114 -29.41 -9.15 -3.98
N ARG A 115 -28.77 -8.02 -3.68
CA ARG A 115 -27.53 -7.94 -2.92
C ARG A 115 -27.88 -7.36 -1.56
N GLY A 116 -27.93 -8.18 -0.53
CA GLY A 116 -28.26 -7.74 0.81
C GLY A 116 -27.05 -7.78 1.74
N TYR A 117 -26.92 -6.77 2.58
CA TYR A 117 -25.81 -6.64 3.51
C TYR A 117 -26.29 -6.02 4.83
N ALA A 118 -25.68 -6.44 5.93
CA ALA A 118 -25.86 -5.86 7.25
C ALA A 118 -24.47 -5.72 7.91
N PRO A 119 -23.77 -4.60 7.69
CA PRO A 119 -22.47 -4.35 8.31
C PRO A 119 -22.62 -4.20 9.82
N ASP A 120 -21.64 -4.66 10.59
CA ASP A 120 -21.73 -4.65 12.06
C ASP A 120 -21.80 -3.23 12.65
N ASP A 121 -21.21 -2.25 11.97
CA ASP A 121 -21.24 -0.85 12.38
C ASP A 121 -22.39 -0.05 11.75
N GLY A 122 -23.28 -0.73 11.00
CA GLY A 122 -24.42 -0.12 10.34
C GLY A 122 -24.09 0.76 9.13
N GLN A 123 -22.83 0.81 8.66
CA GLN A 123 -22.42 1.69 7.57
C GLN A 123 -21.81 0.96 6.37
N GLY A 124 -22.25 1.34 5.17
CA GLY A 124 -21.71 0.84 3.91
C GLY A 124 -22.15 -0.58 3.57
N ARG A 125 -21.36 -1.25 2.73
CA ARG A 125 -21.61 -2.63 2.28
C ARG A 125 -20.59 -3.59 2.88
N THR A 126 -20.98 -4.84 3.07
CA THR A 126 -20.10 -5.90 3.56
C THR A 126 -19.33 -6.60 2.45
N PHE A 127 -19.81 -6.48 1.20
CA PHE A 127 -19.22 -7.14 0.04
C PHE A 127 -19.52 -6.41 -1.27
N ALA A 128 -18.79 -6.78 -2.33
CA ALA A 128 -19.04 -6.41 -3.70
C ALA A 128 -18.94 -7.63 -4.64
N ILE A 129 -19.64 -7.58 -5.76
CA ILE A 129 -19.42 -8.50 -6.90
C ILE A 129 -18.45 -7.80 -7.84
N LEU A 130 -17.28 -8.40 -8.08
CA LEU A 130 -16.22 -7.82 -8.91
C LEU A 130 -16.48 -8.09 -10.39
N ASP A 131 -16.83 -9.33 -10.70
CA ASP A 131 -17.19 -9.78 -12.03
C ASP A 131 -18.22 -10.91 -11.92
N ALA A 132 -18.88 -11.19 -13.05
CA ALA A 132 -19.75 -12.32 -13.19
C ALA A 132 -19.73 -12.83 -14.63
N TYR A 133 -19.73 -14.15 -14.76
CA TYR A 133 -19.75 -14.86 -16.03
C TYR A 133 -20.85 -15.90 -15.99
N GLY A 134 -21.30 -16.34 -17.15
CA GLY A 134 -22.23 -17.45 -17.22
C GLY A 134 -22.89 -17.62 -18.57
N GLU A 135 -23.54 -18.75 -18.70
CA GLU A 135 -24.17 -19.23 -19.91
C GLU A 135 -25.45 -19.99 -19.57
N PRO A 136 -26.44 -20.04 -20.49
CA PRO A 136 -27.58 -20.92 -20.31
C PRO A 136 -27.12 -22.37 -20.13
N THR A 137 -27.77 -23.10 -19.23
CA THR A 137 -27.53 -24.54 -19.07
C THR A 137 -27.85 -25.30 -20.36
N THR A 138 -27.32 -26.52 -20.51
CA THR A 138 -27.51 -27.35 -21.72
C THR A 138 -28.99 -27.57 -22.09
N ASP A 139 -29.88 -27.57 -21.10
CA ASP A 139 -31.33 -27.71 -21.28
C ASP A 139 -32.04 -26.37 -21.58
N GLY A 140 -31.32 -25.25 -21.56
CA GLY A 140 -31.82 -23.90 -21.77
C GLY A 140 -32.79 -23.40 -20.70
N LYS A 141 -32.87 -24.06 -19.54
CA LYS A 141 -33.87 -23.73 -18.51
C LYS A 141 -33.35 -22.79 -17.42
N LYS A 142 -32.07 -22.91 -17.09
CA LYS A 142 -31.40 -22.14 -16.03
C LYS A 142 -30.23 -21.37 -16.61
N LEU A 143 -29.70 -20.46 -15.81
CA LEU A 143 -28.44 -19.79 -16.06
C LEU A 143 -27.39 -20.40 -15.13
N HIS A 144 -26.35 -20.99 -15.70
CA HIS A 144 -25.14 -21.29 -14.95
C HIS A 144 -24.37 -19.98 -14.78
N ILE A 145 -24.28 -19.47 -13.56
CA ILE A 145 -23.64 -18.20 -13.25
C ILE A 145 -22.51 -18.41 -12.24
N SER A 146 -21.41 -17.73 -12.48
CA SER A 146 -20.20 -17.72 -11.67
C SER A 146 -19.86 -16.27 -11.33
N MET A 147 -19.82 -15.91 -10.04
CA MET A 147 -19.64 -14.53 -9.56
C MET A 147 -18.42 -14.43 -8.64
N HIS A 148 -17.49 -13.52 -8.91
CA HIS A 148 -16.45 -13.16 -7.92
C HIS A 148 -17.04 -12.24 -6.86
N VAL A 149 -17.14 -12.74 -5.64
CA VAL A 149 -17.62 -12.02 -4.48
C VAL A 149 -16.45 -11.65 -3.58
N SER A 150 -16.20 -10.36 -3.41
CA SER A 150 -15.18 -9.84 -2.50
C SER A 150 -15.80 -9.28 -1.23
N SER A 151 -15.31 -9.73 -0.08
CA SER A 151 -15.65 -9.19 1.23
C SER A 151 -14.91 -7.87 1.47
N GLU A 152 -15.63 -6.88 1.97
CA GLU A 152 -15.11 -5.53 2.22
C GLU A 152 -15.12 -5.18 3.70
N LYS A 153 -16.15 -5.62 4.44
CA LYS A 153 -16.37 -5.22 5.83
C LYS A 153 -17.05 -6.30 6.62
N THR A 154 -16.84 -6.28 7.93
CA THR A 154 -17.47 -7.24 8.85
C THR A 154 -18.99 -7.09 8.85
N GLY A 155 -19.70 -8.20 8.92
CA GLY A 155 -21.16 -8.21 8.89
C GLY A 155 -21.74 -9.41 8.16
N MET A 156 -23.04 -9.36 7.90
CA MET A 156 -23.74 -10.34 7.07
C MET A 156 -23.80 -9.90 5.62
N ALA A 157 -23.72 -10.86 4.70
CA ALA A 157 -23.84 -10.68 3.26
C ALA A 157 -24.73 -11.79 2.68
N PHE A 158 -25.55 -11.46 1.68
CA PHE A 158 -26.30 -12.46 0.94
C PHE A 158 -26.58 -12.05 -0.51
N LEU A 159 -26.75 -13.06 -1.34
CA LEU A 159 -27.29 -13.00 -2.69
C LEU A 159 -28.59 -13.80 -2.74
N ARG A 160 -29.66 -13.18 -3.22
CA ARG A 160 -30.98 -13.80 -3.32
C ARG A 160 -31.60 -13.51 -4.67
N ASN A 161 -32.24 -14.49 -5.29
CA ASN A 161 -33.01 -14.27 -6.50
C ASN A 161 -34.30 -13.50 -6.14
N LYS A 162 -34.48 -12.31 -6.73
CA LYS A 162 -35.63 -11.42 -6.47
C LYS A 162 -36.96 -12.03 -6.91
N ARG A 163 -36.94 -12.86 -7.96
CA ARG A 163 -38.15 -13.43 -8.57
C ARG A 163 -38.80 -14.46 -7.65
N ASN A 164 -37.99 -15.38 -7.10
CA ASN A 164 -38.49 -16.53 -6.35
C ASN A 164 -38.04 -16.54 -4.88
N GLY A 165 -37.24 -15.57 -4.45
CA GLY A 165 -36.72 -15.48 -3.08
C GLY A 165 -35.65 -16.53 -2.75
N GLN A 166 -35.17 -17.30 -3.71
CA GLN A 166 -34.16 -18.34 -3.50
C GLN A 166 -32.85 -17.71 -3.05
N LEU A 167 -32.34 -18.16 -1.89
CA LEU A 167 -31.01 -17.80 -1.42
C LEU A 167 -29.98 -18.48 -2.32
N ILE A 168 -29.11 -17.68 -2.92
CA ILE A 168 -28.03 -18.14 -3.81
C ILE A 168 -26.76 -18.32 -2.99
N TRP A 169 -26.48 -17.36 -2.11
CA TRP A 169 -25.29 -17.37 -1.28
C TRP A 169 -25.51 -16.53 -0.03
N GLN A 170 -24.91 -16.92 1.08
CA GLN A 170 -24.91 -16.16 2.32
C GLN A 170 -23.58 -16.33 3.03
N ALA A 171 -23.03 -15.24 3.54
CA ALA A 171 -21.82 -15.27 4.34
C ALA A 171 -21.89 -14.38 5.57
N ARG A 172 -21.13 -14.79 6.58
CA ARG A 172 -20.69 -13.96 7.69
C ARG A 172 -19.25 -13.55 7.43
N VAL A 173 -19.03 -12.25 7.26
CA VAL A 173 -17.69 -11.67 7.07
C VAL A 173 -17.15 -11.22 8.42
N GLY A 174 -16.00 -11.76 8.80
CA GLY A 174 -15.32 -11.44 10.06
C GLY A 174 -16.16 -11.73 11.31
N LYS A 175 -15.56 -11.48 12.48
CA LYS A 175 -16.25 -11.56 13.77
C LYS A 175 -16.80 -10.18 14.14
N PRO A 176 -17.97 -10.12 14.81
CA PRO A 176 -18.47 -8.86 15.34
C PRO A 176 -17.42 -8.22 16.26
N GLY A 177 -17.11 -6.95 16.04
CA GLY A 177 -16.11 -6.21 16.81
C GLY A 177 -14.68 -6.33 16.29
N ASP A 178 -14.43 -7.11 15.23
CA ASP A 178 -13.16 -7.02 14.51
C ASP A 178 -12.99 -5.58 13.97
N PRO A 179 -11.78 -5.00 14.04
CA PRO A 179 -11.55 -3.68 13.47
C PRO A 179 -11.86 -3.69 11.97
N PRO A 180 -12.36 -2.58 11.40
CA PRO A 180 -12.50 -2.46 9.95
C PRO A 180 -11.19 -2.85 9.27
N ALA A 181 -11.25 -3.49 8.10
CA ALA A 181 -10.05 -3.62 7.29
C ALA A 181 -9.46 -2.21 7.13
N GLY A 182 -8.25 -2.01 7.66
CA GLY A 182 -7.56 -0.74 7.58
C GLY A 182 -7.45 -0.29 6.12
N ALA A 183 -7.04 0.96 5.90
CA ALA A 183 -6.80 1.46 4.55
C ALA A 183 -5.90 0.48 3.79
N LYS A 184 -6.41 -0.09 2.68
CA LYS A 184 -5.63 -0.95 1.80
C LYS A 184 -4.57 -0.08 1.12
N ASN A 185 -3.34 -0.14 1.61
CA ASN A 185 -2.20 0.50 0.97
C ASN A 185 -1.68 -0.41 -0.14
N LEU A 186 -2.16 -0.19 -1.36
CA LEU A 186 -1.56 -0.80 -2.56
C LEU A 186 -0.19 -0.16 -2.78
N MET A 187 0.87 -0.96 -2.61
CA MET A 187 2.24 -0.56 -2.93
C MET A 187 2.64 -1.27 -4.22
N ILE A 188 2.85 -0.50 -5.28
CA ILE A 188 3.33 -1.04 -6.56
C ILE A 188 4.85 -0.92 -6.55
N TYR A 189 5.53 -2.04 -6.72
CA TYR A 189 6.99 -2.11 -6.84
C TYR A 189 7.37 -2.22 -8.31
N MET A 190 8.46 -1.57 -8.66
CA MET A 190 9.07 -1.62 -9.98
C MET A 190 10.54 -1.94 -9.79
N ALA A 191 11.03 -2.96 -10.49
CA ALA A 191 12.45 -3.28 -10.50
C ALA A 191 13.27 -2.09 -11.01
N ASN A 192 14.35 -1.77 -10.30
CA ASN A 192 15.40 -0.90 -10.79
C ASN A 192 16.55 -1.76 -11.33
N GLU A 193 17.26 -1.25 -12.33
CA GLU A 193 18.37 -1.96 -12.99
C GLU A 193 19.61 -2.12 -12.07
N GLN A 194 19.53 -1.64 -10.83
CA GLN A 194 20.59 -1.63 -9.83
C GLN A 194 20.37 -2.72 -8.76
N GLY A 195 19.39 -3.60 -8.95
CA GLY A 195 19.09 -4.71 -8.04
C GLY A 195 18.23 -4.35 -6.83
N GLY A 196 17.48 -3.25 -6.89
CA GLY A 196 16.48 -2.83 -5.90
C GLY A 196 15.12 -2.52 -6.56
N ASN A 197 14.17 -2.01 -5.77
CA ASN A 197 12.84 -1.65 -6.27
C ASN A 197 12.54 -0.17 -6.04
N HIS A 198 11.97 0.49 -7.03
CA HIS A 198 11.23 1.72 -6.85
C HIS A 198 9.81 1.38 -6.36
N VAL A 199 9.27 2.20 -5.47
CA VAL A 199 7.86 2.12 -5.07
C VAL A 199 7.11 3.26 -5.75
N LEU A 200 5.93 2.99 -6.29
CA LEU A 200 5.07 4.03 -6.87
C LEU A 200 4.18 4.66 -5.80
N ASP A 201 4.07 5.98 -5.84
CA ASP A 201 3.18 6.77 -5.00
C ASP A 201 1.86 7.01 -5.72
N GLY A 202 0.91 6.10 -5.53
CA GLY A 202 -0.41 6.18 -6.15
C GLY A 202 -1.26 7.38 -5.69
N ALA A 203 -0.86 8.11 -4.64
CA ALA A 203 -1.55 9.33 -4.20
C ALA A 203 -1.13 10.56 -5.02
N ARG A 204 0.01 10.49 -5.71
CA ARG A 204 0.58 11.57 -6.51
C ARG A 204 0.72 11.08 -7.95
N GLY A 205 -0.20 11.50 -8.82
CA GLY A 205 -0.22 11.10 -10.22
C GLY A 205 -1.29 11.84 -11.04
N GLY A 206 -1.21 11.71 -12.36
CA GLY A 206 -2.17 12.27 -13.32
C GLY A 206 -3.12 11.22 -13.89
N ALA A 207 -3.67 11.47 -15.08
CA ALA A 207 -4.59 10.55 -15.76
C ALA A 207 -3.92 9.26 -16.31
N SER A 208 -2.60 9.13 -16.22
CA SER A 208 -1.84 7.97 -16.70
C SER A 208 -0.96 7.40 -15.59
N VAL A 209 -0.81 6.07 -15.58
CA VAL A 209 0.13 5.36 -14.70
C VAL A 209 1.56 5.89 -14.88
N LEU A 210 1.95 6.28 -16.10
CA LEU A 210 3.26 6.84 -16.40
C LEU A 210 3.50 8.23 -15.79
N ASP A 211 2.45 8.91 -15.30
CA ASP A 211 2.54 10.18 -14.57
C ASP A 211 2.61 10.00 -13.06
N THR A 212 2.57 8.76 -12.57
CA THR A 212 2.69 8.45 -11.15
C THR A 212 4.10 8.75 -10.65
N TYR A 213 4.21 9.33 -9.47
CA TYR A 213 5.50 9.64 -8.86
C TYR A 213 6.11 8.41 -8.21
N LEU A 214 7.45 8.38 -8.10
CA LEU A 214 8.13 7.44 -7.23
C LEU A 214 8.00 7.91 -5.77
N GLN A 215 7.76 6.97 -4.86
CA GLN A 215 7.65 7.23 -3.43
C GLN A 215 8.93 7.89 -2.91
N ASN A 216 8.77 8.94 -2.11
CA ASN A 216 9.87 9.75 -1.57
C ASN A 216 10.75 10.43 -2.63
N SER A 217 10.25 10.58 -3.87
CA SER A 217 10.96 11.26 -4.96
C SER A 217 10.05 12.28 -5.67
N GLN A 218 10.69 13.14 -6.46
CA GLN A 218 10.04 14.07 -7.40
C GLN A 218 10.02 13.54 -8.82
N GLN A 219 10.62 12.37 -9.07
CA GLN A 219 10.68 11.75 -10.38
C GLN A 219 9.37 11.03 -10.68
N LYS A 220 8.94 11.12 -11.94
CA LYS A 220 7.79 10.35 -12.46
C LYS A 220 8.23 9.00 -13.00
N LEU A 221 7.29 8.07 -13.07
CA LEU A 221 7.51 6.76 -13.65
C LEU A 221 8.11 6.84 -15.08
N ARG A 222 7.55 7.70 -15.94
CA ARG A 222 8.07 7.92 -17.31
C ARG A 222 9.52 8.40 -17.41
N GLU A 223 10.09 8.97 -16.34
CA GLU A 223 11.46 9.47 -16.34
C GLU A 223 12.48 8.37 -16.04
N VAL A 224 12.03 7.29 -15.39
CA VAL A 224 12.86 6.13 -15.03
C VAL A 224 12.50 4.87 -15.83
N TRP A 225 11.36 4.91 -16.52
CA TRP A 225 10.87 3.89 -17.43
C TRP A 225 10.89 4.42 -18.86
N PRO A 226 11.88 4.05 -19.67
CA PRO A 226 11.99 4.57 -21.03
C PRO A 226 10.82 4.12 -21.90
N ASP A 227 10.36 5.00 -22.79
CA ASP A 227 9.26 4.70 -23.70
C ASP A 227 9.53 3.44 -24.53
N ARG A 228 8.49 2.59 -24.68
CA ARG A 228 8.52 1.32 -25.43
C ARG A 228 9.43 0.23 -24.86
N THR A 229 9.85 0.36 -23.61
CA THR A 229 10.55 -0.71 -22.90
C THR A 229 9.54 -1.52 -22.10
N GLU A 230 9.56 -2.83 -22.28
CA GLU A 230 8.86 -3.76 -21.39
C GLU A 230 9.81 -4.12 -20.26
N ARG A 231 9.34 -4.08 -19.01
CA ARG A 231 10.04 -4.68 -17.87
C ARG A 231 9.02 -5.47 -17.06
N GLU A 232 9.43 -6.65 -16.63
CA GLU A 232 8.64 -7.53 -15.76
C GLU A 232 8.61 -7.02 -14.31
#